data_AF-A0A945QNP9-F1
#
_entry.id   AF-A0A945QNP9-F1
#
_cell.length_a   1.000
_cell.length_b   1.000
_cell.length_c   1.000
_cell.angle_alpha   90.00
_cell.angle_beta   90.00
_cell.angle_gamma   90.00
#
_symmetry.space_group_name_H-M   'P 1'
#
loop_
_entity.id
_entity.type
_entity.pdbx_description
1 polymer ?
#
loop_
_entity_poly.entity_id
_entity_poly.type
_entity_poly.pdbx_seq_one_letter_code
_entity_poly.pdbx_strand_id
1 'polypeptide(L)'
;NVLTLTIKSENTNYVYDDDKHGILIINSNGGELSLKVFWGDMYLGHGPRSVTYRIGTNNSITELWQSTNDYTVAISKNPLDILKELYDSKSTKIILRTTPFQENPITFEFDVSELHSIVKKYPNHFATITPPSVTEAVGEMITRIIIGVIFITMLYGEITV
;
A
#
# COMPACT_ATOMS: atom_id res chain seq x y z
N ASN A 1 9.25 13.57 6.14
CA ASN A 1 10.19 12.42 6.12
C ASN A 1 9.46 11.28 5.42
N VAL A 2 10.05 10.63 4.43
CA VAL A 2 9.42 9.51 3.70
C VAL A 2 10.16 8.24 4.07
N LEU A 3 9.42 7.24 4.54
CA LEU A 3 9.92 5.90 4.78
C LEU A 3 9.80 5.09 3.48
N THR A 4 10.90 4.50 3.04
CA THR A 4 10.96 3.65 1.84
C THR A 4 11.33 2.23 2.25
N LEU A 5 10.48 1.28 1.87
CA LEU A 5 10.79 -0.15 1.93
C LEU A 5 11.10 -0.62 0.51
N THR A 6 12.19 -1.35 0.36
CA THR A 6 12.61 -1.92 -0.92
C THR A 6 12.76 -3.43 -0.75
N ILE A 7 11.99 -4.19 -1.51
CA ILE A 7 11.87 -5.64 -1.38
C ILE A 7 12.20 -6.26 -2.73
N LYS A 8 13.21 -7.13 -2.74
CA LYS A 8 13.63 -7.87 -3.93
C LYS A 8 12.77 -9.13 -4.09
N SER A 9 12.43 -9.52 -5.32
CA SER A 9 11.66 -10.74 -5.56
C SER A 9 12.45 -12.00 -5.16
N GLU A 10 11.74 -13.00 -4.64
CA GLU A 10 12.30 -14.31 -4.29
C GLU A 10 12.73 -15.09 -5.54
N ASN A 11 11.93 -15.00 -6.61
CA ASN A 11 12.23 -15.64 -7.89
C ASN A 11 12.89 -14.67 -8.88
N THR A 12 13.52 -15.25 -9.89
CA THR A 12 13.98 -14.57 -11.11
C THR A 12 13.06 -14.88 -12.28
N ASN A 13 13.13 -14.06 -13.33
CA ASN A 13 12.65 -14.40 -14.65
C ASN A 13 13.83 -14.27 -15.62
N TYR A 14 13.98 -15.25 -16.52
CA TYR A 14 15.01 -15.21 -17.56
C TYR A 14 14.55 -14.32 -18.72
N VAL A 15 15.25 -13.21 -18.94
CA VAL A 15 14.88 -12.19 -19.93
C VAL A 15 16.14 -11.61 -20.56
N TYR A 16 16.20 -11.56 -21.90
CA TYR A 16 17.36 -11.08 -22.66
C TYR A 16 18.70 -11.70 -22.20
N ASP A 17 18.70 -13.00 -22.00
CA ASP A 17 19.86 -13.79 -21.56
C ASP A 17 20.41 -13.46 -20.16
N ASP A 18 19.59 -12.84 -19.30
CA ASP A 18 19.93 -12.52 -17.93
C ASP A 18 18.81 -12.88 -16.95
N ASP A 19 19.20 -13.22 -15.72
CA ASP A 19 18.27 -13.48 -14.63
C ASP A 19 17.84 -12.15 -13.99
N LYS A 20 16.59 -11.76 -14.24
CA LYS A 20 16.03 -10.51 -13.73
C LYS A 20 15.24 -10.73 -12.46
N HIS A 21 15.46 -9.87 -11.48
CA HIS A 21 14.61 -9.75 -10.30
C HIS A 21 13.66 -8.56 -10.42
N GLY A 22 12.49 -8.70 -9.81
CA GLY A 22 11.60 -7.59 -9.55
C GLY A 22 12.02 -6.84 -8.30
N ILE A 23 11.75 -5.53 -8.24
CA ILE A 23 11.91 -4.73 -7.02
C ILE A 23 10.56 -4.10 -6.69
N LEU A 24 10.00 -4.47 -5.55
CA LEU A 24 8.82 -3.86 -4.96
C LEU A 24 9.26 -2.70 -4.06
N ILE A 25 8.69 -1.52 -4.25
CA ILE A 25 8.96 -0.35 -3.42
C ILE A 25 7.66 0.16 -2.80
N ILE A 26 7.68 0.30 -1.47
CA ILE A 26 6.61 0.91 -0.69
C ILE A 26 7.15 2.23 -0.12
N ASN A 27 6.52 3.34 -0.44
CA ASN A 27 6.82 4.64 0.15
C ASN A 27 5.66 5.11 1.01
N SER A 28 5.98 5.71 2.15
CA SER A 28 4.98 6.11 3.13
C SER A 28 5.45 7.32 3.93
N ASN A 29 4.58 8.30 4.15
CA ASN A 29 4.91 9.52 4.90
C ASN A 29 3.91 9.91 6.00
N GLY A 30 2.94 9.03 6.30
CA GLY A 30 1.86 9.29 7.27
C GLY A 30 0.53 9.69 6.67
N GLY A 31 0.50 10.12 5.41
CA GLY A 31 -0.73 10.45 4.68
C GLY A 31 -0.76 9.85 3.28
N GLU A 32 0.35 9.97 2.56
CA GLU A 32 0.50 9.43 1.21
C GLU A 32 1.22 8.08 1.24
N LEU A 33 0.69 7.14 0.46
CA LEU A 33 1.26 5.83 0.22
C LEU A 33 1.52 5.67 -1.28
N SER A 34 2.64 5.05 -1.62
CA SER A 34 2.94 4.65 -2.99
C SER A 34 3.45 3.21 -3.02
N LEU A 35 2.95 2.44 -3.97
CA LEU A 35 3.35 1.06 -4.23
C LEU A 35 3.83 0.99 -5.68
N LYS A 36 5.09 0.59 -5.87
CA LYS A 36 5.73 0.54 -7.19
C LYS A 36 6.42 -0.79 -7.41
N VAL A 37 6.46 -1.26 -8.64
CA VAL A 37 7.20 -2.47 -9.03
C VAL A 37 8.09 -2.13 -10.21
N PHE A 38 9.40 -2.36 -10.05
CA PHE A 38 10.37 -2.39 -11.12
C PHE A 38 10.43 -3.80 -11.67
N TRP A 39 10.29 -3.93 -12.98
CA TRP A 39 10.18 -5.23 -13.64
C TRP A 39 11.51 -5.61 -14.31
N GLY A 40 12.62 -5.57 -13.56
CA GLY A 40 13.92 -6.02 -14.05
C GLY A 40 14.37 -5.35 -15.35
N ASP A 41 14.19 -4.02 -15.44
CA ASP A 41 14.51 -3.18 -16.60
C ASP A 41 13.71 -3.49 -17.90
N MET A 42 12.66 -4.32 -17.82
CA MET A 42 11.83 -4.65 -18.97
C MET A 42 10.96 -3.49 -19.41
N TYR A 43 10.84 -3.32 -20.72
CA TYR A 43 10.02 -2.27 -21.29
C TYR A 43 8.52 -2.57 -21.15
N LEU A 44 7.88 -1.75 -20.32
CA LEU A 44 6.45 -1.65 -20.07
C LEU A 44 5.65 -1.52 -21.34
N GLY A 45 6.04 -0.55 -22.17
CA GLY A 45 5.20 0.13 -23.14
C GLY A 45 4.58 1.41 -22.58
N HIS A 46 4.06 2.27 -23.47
CA HIS A 46 3.46 3.55 -23.08
C HIS A 46 2.13 3.43 -22.34
N GLY A 47 1.92 4.26 -21.32
CA GLY A 47 0.64 4.39 -20.62
C GLY A 47 0.38 3.30 -19.57
N PRO A 48 -0.85 3.26 -19.02
CA PRO A 48 -1.19 2.37 -17.92
C PRO A 48 -0.99 0.88 -18.26
N ARG A 49 -0.59 0.10 -17.27
CA ARG A 49 -0.25 -1.33 -17.39
C ARG A 49 -1.20 -2.18 -16.59
N SER A 50 -1.65 -3.28 -17.20
CA SER A 50 -2.41 -4.29 -16.48
C SER A 50 -1.48 -5.05 -15.56
N VAL A 51 -1.74 -4.95 -14.25
CA VAL A 51 -1.00 -5.68 -13.22
C VAL A 51 -2.00 -6.56 -12.49
N THR A 52 -1.73 -7.87 -12.53
CA THR A 52 -2.44 -8.85 -11.73
C THR A 52 -1.66 -9.07 -10.45
N TYR A 53 -2.32 -8.94 -9.30
CA TYR A 53 -1.71 -9.21 -8.00
C TYR A 53 -2.53 -10.25 -7.23
N ARG A 54 -1.83 -11.04 -6.41
CA ARG A 54 -2.43 -11.99 -5.47
C ARG A 54 -1.74 -11.89 -4.13
N ILE A 55 -2.52 -11.72 -3.07
CA ILE A 55 -2.05 -11.64 -1.69
C ILE A 55 -2.26 -13.00 -1.03
N GLY A 56 -1.17 -13.66 -0.62
CA GLY A 56 -1.23 -14.99 -0.01
C GLY A 56 -2.00 -15.99 -0.89
N THR A 57 -3.05 -16.60 -0.36
CA THR A 57 -3.93 -17.55 -1.06
C THR A 57 -5.24 -16.93 -1.57
N ASN A 58 -5.38 -15.60 -1.53
CA ASN A 58 -6.60 -14.93 -1.98
C ASN A 58 -6.76 -15.02 -3.51
N ASN A 59 -7.95 -14.66 -4.00
CA ASN A 59 -8.18 -14.54 -5.43
C ASN A 59 -7.29 -13.45 -6.04
N SER A 60 -6.83 -13.67 -7.26
CA SER A 60 -6.07 -12.68 -8.01
C SER A 60 -6.96 -11.52 -8.43
N ILE A 61 -6.46 -10.29 -8.28
CA ILE A 61 -7.11 -9.05 -8.72
C ILE A 61 -6.28 -8.46 -9.85
N THR A 62 -6.93 -7.90 -10.87
CA THR A 62 -6.25 -7.25 -11.99
C THR A 62 -6.69 -5.80 -12.11
N GLU A 63 -5.73 -4.88 -12.10
CA GLU A 63 -5.98 -3.44 -12.16
C GLU A 63 -5.02 -2.75 -13.12
N LEU A 64 -5.41 -1.56 -13.58
CA LEU A 64 -4.54 -0.70 -14.39
C LEU A 64 -3.68 0.18 -13.50
N TRP A 65 -2.39 -0.13 -13.45
CA TRP A 65 -1.36 0.64 -12.77
C TRP A 65 -0.81 1.72 -13.71
N GLN A 66 -0.37 2.84 -13.17
CA GLN A 66 0.33 3.86 -13.96
C GLN A 66 1.73 3.37 -14.32
N SER A 67 2.30 3.90 -15.41
CA SER A 67 3.68 3.64 -15.79
C SER A 67 4.52 4.89 -15.63
N THR A 68 5.79 4.74 -15.28
CA THR A 68 6.79 5.83 -15.30
C THR A 68 7.19 6.22 -16.72
N ASN A 69 7.93 7.32 -16.84
CA ASN A 69 8.46 7.83 -18.12
C ASN A 69 9.52 6.91 -18.75
N ASP A 70 10.28 6.18 -17.94
CA ASP A 70 11.20 5.13 -18.43
C ASP A 70 10.46 3.85 -18.83
N TYR A 71 9.16 3.78 -18.53
CA TYR A 71 8.27 2.65 -18.82
C TYR A 71 8.71 1.32 -18.21
N THR A 72 9.62 1.29 -17.24
CA THR A 72 10.07 0.03 -16.60
C THR A 72 9.39 -0.24 -15.27
N VAL A 73 8.64 0.75 -14.76
CA VAL A 73 8.02 0.73 -13.44
C VAL A 73 6.52 0.88 -13.55
N ALA A 74 5.80 -0.01 -12.88
CA ALA A 74 4.35 0.12 -12.67
C ALA A 74 4.07 0.69 -11.27
N ILE A 75 3.13 1.63 -11.16
CA ILE A 75 2.74 2.30 -9.91
C ILE A 75 1.25 2.04 -9.67
N SER A 76 0.91 1.45 -8.52
CA SER A 76 -0.49 1.21 -8.16
C SER A 76 -1.26 2.52 -8.02
N LYS A 77 -2.50 2.53 -8.51
CA LYS A 77 -3.45 3.63 -8.29
C LYS A 77 -4.12 3.55 -6.91
N ASN A 78 -4.19 2.35 -6.35
CA ASN A 78 -4.86 2.07 -5.08
C ASN A 78 -3.87 1.44 -4.07
N PRO A 79 -2.75 2.10 -3.74
CA PRO A 79 -1.73 1.51 -2.88
C PRO A 79 -2.23 1.27 -1.45
N LEU A 80 -3.14 2.10 -0.95
CA LEU A 80 -3.74 1.93 0.39
C LEU A 80 -4.49 0.62 0.52
N ASP A 81 -5.38 0.31 -0.43
CA ASP A 81 -6.23 -0.89 -0.37
C ASP A 81 -5.38 -2.16 -0.39
N ILE A 82 -4.37 -2.21 -1.28
CA ILE A 82 -3.45 -3.35 -1.39
C ILE A 82 -2.64 -3.53 -0.10
N LEU A 83 -2.07 -2.45 0.43
CA LEU A 83 -1.24 -2.53 1.64
C LEU A 83 -2.05 -2.81 2.90
N LYS A 84 -3.30 -2.32 2.96
CA LYS A 84 -4.23 -2.63 4.04
C LYS A 84 -4.64 -4.10 4.02
N GLU A 85 -4.98 -4.64 2.85
CA GLU A 85 -5.27 -6.07 2.71
C GLU A 85 -4.05 -6.92 3.08
N LEU A 86 -2.84 -6.53 2.67
CA LEU A 86 -1.60 -7.21 3.07
C LEU A 86 -1.41 -7.22 4.60
N TYR A 87 -1.66 -6.08 5.25
CA TYR A 87 -1.52 -5.96 6.70
C TYR A 87 -2.60 -6.74 7.46
N ASP A 88 -3.87 -6.60 7.07
CA ASP A 88 -5.03 -7.21 7.73
C ASP A 88 -5.06 -8.73 7.56
N SER A 89 -4.71 -9.23 6.36
CA SER A 89 -4.61 -10.67 6.09
C SER A 89 -3.42 -11.35 6.78
N LYS A 90 -2.45 -10.56 7.28
CA LYS A 90 -1.16 -11.04 7.80
C LYS A 90 -0.39 -11.89 6.79
N SER A 91 -0.64 -11.70 5.49
CA SER A 91 0.08 -12.43 4.44
C SER A 91 1.54 -12.00 4.42
N THR A 92 2.43 -12.98 4.30
CA THR A 92 3.87 -12.75 4.13
C THR A 92 4.29 -12.75 2.67
N LYS A 93 3.36 -12.97 1.73
CA LYS A 93 3.67 -13.07 0.30
C LYS A 93 2.69 -12.24 -0.54
N ILE A 94 3.24 -11.54 -1.52
CA ILE A 94 2.50 -10.95 -2.63
C ILE A 94 3.10 -11.41 -3.95
N ILE A 95 2.25 -11.83 -4.87
CA ILE A 95 2.63 -12.23 -6.21
C ILE A 95 2.09 -11.20 -7.19
N LEU A 96 2.95 -10.71 -8.06
CA LEU A 96 2.67 -9.65 -9.03
C LEU A 96 3.02 -10.16 -10.42
N ARG A 97 2.10 -9.98 -11.36
CA ARG A 97 2.24 -10.40 -12.75
C ARG A 97 1.87 -9.28 -13.70
N THR A 98 2.65 -9.13 -14.75
CA THR A 98 2.33 -8.23 -15.88
C THR A 98 2.82 -8.84 -17.18
N THR A 99 2.50 -8.19 -18.30
CA THR A 99 3.00 -8.57 -19.62
C THR A 99 3.78 -7.39 -20.19
N PRO A 100 5.12 -7.47 -20.27
CA PRO A 100 5.92 -6.44 -20.91
C PRO A 100 5.60 -6.32 -22.40
N PHE A 101 5.96 -5.21 -23.02
CA PHE A 101 5.59 -4.91 -24.39
C PHE A 101 6.21 -5.91 -25.38
N GLN A 102 5.37 -6.62 -26.13
CA GLN A 102 5.76 -7.66 -27.09
C GLN A 102 6.54 -8.84 -26.49
N GLU A 103 6.46 -9.01 -25.17
CA GLU A 103 7.13 -10.10 -24.45
C GLU A 103 6.13 -11.07 -23.81
N ASN A 104 6.64 -12.19 -23.32
CA ASN A 104 5.85 -13.12 -22.52
C ASN A 104 5.50 -12.54 -21.14
N PRO A 105 4.37 -12.94 -20.55
CA PRO A 105 4.02 -12.53 -19.20
C PRO A 105 5.06 -12.96 -18.17
N ILE A 106 5.39 -12.06 -17.25
CA ILE A 106 6.35 -12.27 -16.18
C ILE A 106 5.66 -12.23 -14.83
N THR A 107 6.17 -13.00 -13.88
CA THR A 107 5.61 -13.05 -12.51
C THR A 107 6.74 -12.92 -11.50
N PHE A 108 6.59 -12.01 -10.54
CA PHE A 108 7.48 -11.88 -9.39
C PHE A 108 6.72 -12.16 -8.09
N GLU A 109 7.35 -12.92 -7.22
CA GLU A 109 6.92 -13.20 -5.85
C GLU A 109 7.80 -12.42 -4.88
N PHE A 110 7.17 -11.76 -3.91
CA PHE A 110 7.87 -10.95 -2.91
C PHE A 110 7.50 -11.45 -1.52
N ASP A 111 8.53 -11.72 -0.71
CA ASP A 111 8.40 -11.90 0.74
C ASP A 111 8.24 -10.53 1.41
N VAL A 112 7.08 -10.32 2.01
CA VAL A 112 6.69 -9.11 2.73
C VAL A 112 6.47 -9.39 4.22
N SER A 113 7.05 -10.47 4.76
CA SER A 113 6.96 -10.86 6.16
C SER A 113 7.34 -9.74 7.14
N GLU A 114 8.28 -8.88 6.76
CA GLU A 114 8.71 -7.75 7.58
C GLU A 114 7.68 -6.60 7.64
N LEU A 115 6.72 -6.52 6.70
CA LEU A 115 5.78 -5.39 6.58
C LEU A 115 5.05 -5.11 7.89
N HIS A 116 4.52 -6.15 8.55
CA HIS A 116 3.77 -5.99 9.78
C HIS A 116 4.64 -5.48 10.95
N SER A 117 5.91 -5.86 10.99
CA SER A 117 6.87 -5.34 11.98
C SER A 117 7.23 -3.87 11.71
N ILE A 118 7.38 -3.50 10.44
CA ILE A 118 7.74 -2.14 10.01
C ILE A 118 6.57 -1.18 10.26
N VAL A 119 5.34 -1.59 9.95
CA VAL A 119 4.12 -0.80 10.25
C VAL A 119 4.03 -0.50 11.75
N LYS A 120 4.30 -1.49 12.61
CA LYS A 120 4.33 -1.30 14.07
C LYS A 120 5.49 -0.44 14.56
N LYS A 121 6.65 -0.53 13.91
CA LYS A 121 7.84 0.26 14.26
C LYS A 121 7.71 1.73 13.88
N TYR A 122 6.96 2.03 12.81
CA TYR A 122 6.78 3.38 12.28
C TYR A 122 5.28 3.75 12.14
N PRO A 123 4.51 3.76 13.24
CA PRO A 123 3.05 3.93 13.20
C PRO A 123 2.64 5.26 12.54
N ASN A 124 3.37 6.34 12.79
CA ASN A 124 3.09 7.65 12.19
C ASN A 124 3.28 7.68 10.66
N HIS A 125 4.10 6.78 10.09
CA HIS A 125 4.23 6.71 8.63
C HIS A 125 3.05 5.92 8.04
N PHE A 126 2.55 4.91 8.74
CA PHE A 126 1.47 4.04 8.27
C PHE A 126 0.11 4.32 8.92
N ALA A 127 -0.10 5.56 9.39
CA ALA A 127 -1.32 5.96 10.11
C ALA A 127 -2.60 5.73 9.29
N THR A 128 -2.52 5.72 7.96
CA THR A 128 -3.65 5.41 7.05
C THR A 128 -3.99 3.92 6.96
N ILE A 129 -3.05 3.03 7.30
CA ILE A 129 -3.21 1.57 7.27
C ILE A 129 -3.68 1.06 8.63
N THR A 130 -3.12 1.59 9.71
CA THR A 130 -3.47 1.18 11.07
C THR A 130 -4.74 1.89 11.54
N PRO A 131 -5.78 1.17 12.01
CA PRO A 131 -6.88 1.84 12.70
C PRO A 131 -6.35 2.61 13.92
N PRO A 132 -6.98 3.74 14.31
CA PRO A 132 -6.59 4.46 15.51
C PRO A 132 -6.62 3.51 16.70
N SER A 133 -5.64 3.65 17.61
CA SER A 133 -5.62 2.83 18.81
C SER A 133 -6.91 3.03 19.62
N VAL A 134 -7.34 2.01 20.37
CA VAL A 134 -8.56 2.11 21.20
C VAL A 134 -8.53 3.35 22.10
N THR A 135 -7.35 3.72 22.61
CA THR A 135 -7.14 4.90 23.44
C THR A 135 -7.36 6.21 22.66
N GLU A 136 -6.87 6.31 21.42
CA GLU A 136 -7.10 7.49 20.56
C GLU A 136 -8.57 7.59 20.14
N ALA A 137 -9.19 6.47 19.77
CA ALA A 137 -10.60 6.43 19.40
C ALA A 137 -11.53 6.83 20.56
N VAL A 138 -11.24 6.33 21.77
CA VAL A 138 -11.97 6.72 22.99
C VAL A 138 -11.71 8.19 23.33
N GLY A 139 -10.47 8.67 23.17
CA GLY A 139 -10.12 10.07 23.36
C GLY A 139 -10.93 11.01 22.46
N GLU A 140 -10.95 10.76 21.14
CA GLU A 140 -11.75 11.54 20.19
C GLU A 140 -13.24 11.48 20.52
N MET A 141 -13.76 10.30 20.89
CA MET A 141 -15.17 10.15 21.24
C MET A 141 -15.53 10.99 22.47
N ILE A 142 -14.70 10.99 23.52
CA ILE A 142 -14.89 11.82 24.71
C ILE A 142 -14.83 13.30 24.36
N THR A 143 -13.86 13.74 23.55
CA THR A 143 -13.76 15.13 23.12
C THR A 143 -15.02 15.59 22.37
N ARG A 144 -15.54 14.77 21.46
CA ARG A 144 -16.80 15.08 20.75
C ARG A 144 -18.00 15.16 21.68
N ILE A 145 -18.10 14.26 22.66
CA ILE A 145 -19.16 14.30 23.69
C ILE A 145 -19.07 15.60 24.49
N ILE A 146 -17.87 15.97 24.96
CA ILE A 146 -17.67 17.21 25.73
C ILE A 146 -18.07 18.44 24.90
N ILE A 147 -17.62 18.54 23.65
CA ILE A 147 -17.99 19.65 22.75
C ILE A 147 -19.51 19.69 22.55
N GLY A 148 -20.16 18.55 22.33
CA GLY A 148 -21.60 18.46 22.19
C GLY A 148 -22.35 18.93 23.45
N VAL A 149 -21.90 18.53 24.63
CA VAL A 149 -22.48 18.97 25.91
C VAL A 149 -22.30 20.49 26.11
N ILE A 150 -21.13 21.05 25.76
CA ILE A 150 -20.89 22.50 25.81
C ILE A 150 -21.83 23.23 24.84
N PHE A 151 -22.03 22.72 23.63
CA PHE A 151 -22.94 23.32 22.65
C PHE A 151 -24.40 23.28 23.11
N ILE A 152 -24.86 22.15 23.67
CA ILE A 152 -26.22 22.03 24.21
C ILE A 152 -26.41 22.98 25.40
N THR A 153 -25.45 23.04 26.32
CA THR A 153 -25.53 23.96 27.47
C THR A 153 -25.50 25.44 27.04
N MET A 154 -24.80 25.82 25.96
CA MET A 154 -24.87 27.17 25.42
C MET A 154 -26.22 27.47 24.72
N LEU A 155 -26.82 26.50 24.04
CA LEU A 155 -28.10 26.67 23.34
C LEU A 155 -29.31 26.68 24.28
N TYR A 156 -29.24 25.99 25.42
CA TYR A 156 -30.35 25.80 26.35
C TYR A 156 -30.09 26.39 27.75
N GLY A 157 -28.91 26.96 28.00
CA GLY A 157 -28.47 27.45 29.31
C GLY A 157 -28.90 28.88 29.67
N GLU A 158 -29.61 29.61 28.79
CA GLU A 158 -30.26 30.88 29.15
C GLU A 158 -31.70 30.71 29.68
N ILE A 159 -31.97 29.63 30.43
CA ILE A 159 -33.20 29.58 31.24
C ILE A 159 -32.83 29.22 32.68
N THR A 160 -33.11 30.18 33.57
CA THR A 160 -33.03 30.22 35.06
C THR A 160 -31.73 30.73 35.70
N VAL A 161 -31.71 32.03 36.04
CA VAL A 161 -32.02 32.51 37.41
C VAL A 161 -32.99 33.70 37.31
#